data_AF-A0A2N5ABB6-F1
#
_entry.id   AF-A0A2N5ABB6-F1
#
_cell.length_a   1.000
_cell.length_b   1.000
_cell.length_c   1.000
_cell.angle_alpha   90.00
_cell.angle_beta   90.00
_cell.angle_gamma   90.00
#
_symmetry.space_group_name_H-M   'P 1'
#
loop_
_entity.id
_entity.type
_entity.pdbx_description
1 polymer ?
#
loop_
_entity_poly.entity_id
_entity_poly.type
_entity_poly.pdbx_seq_one_letter_code
_entity_poly.pdbx_strand_id
1 'polypeptide(L)'
;LLSNHVQRNRADLARLRRMLLRFQRLLAPEPAAMFRLLNRPPAWMDRAVVQAFRQFTEEFSVVLNDLSGLIERISLLQEEIGARQLEQSNRTLYTLTVITVLALPINIVAGFFGMNVGGIPLASNHHGFILLVVIVAIFTLGAGYLAFRRRDDL
;
A
#
# COMPACT_ATOMS: atom_id res chain seq x y z
N LEU A 1 -4.77 -14.97 -4.02
CA LEU A 1 -3.37 -15.44 -4.18
C LEU A 1 -2.36 -14.28 -4.09
N LEU A 2 -2.54 -13.17 -4.82
CA LEU A 2 -1.65 -11.99 -4.76
C LEU A 2 -1.57 -11.30 -3.38
N SER A 3 -2.70 -11.17 -2.67
CA SER A 3 -2.72 -10.56 -1.33
C SER A 3 -1.85 -11.29 -0.31
N ASN A 4 -1.81 -12.63 -0.39
CA ASN A 4 -1.02 -13.46 0.52
C ASN A 4 0.50 -13.27 0.30
N HIS A 5 0.94 -13.07 -0.94
CA HIS A 5 2.32 -12.75 -1.26
C HIS A 5 2.74 -11.36 -0.75
N VAL A 6 1.87 -10.36 -0.87
CA VAL A 6 2.14 -9.00 -0.37
C VAL A 6 2.23 -8.98 1.17
N GLN A 7 1.33 -9.70 1.85
CA GLN A 7 1.37 -9.83 3.32
C GLN A 7 2.65 -10.52 3.79
N ARG A 8 3.06 -11.59 3.09
CA ARG A 8 4.28 -12.35 3.39
C ARG A 8 5.54 -11.49 3.18
N ASN A 9 5.64 -10.79 2.05
CA ASN A 9 6.75 -9.86 1.78
C ASN A 9 6.84 -8.73 2.82
N ARG A 10 5.72 -8.14 3.26
CA ARG A 10 5.74 -7.13 4.33
C ARG A 10 6.22 -7.72 5.65
N ALA A 11 5.77 -8.92 6.02
CA ALA A 11 6.19 -9.59 7.23
C ALA A 11 7.68 -9.93 7.21
N ASP A 12 8.21 -10.34 6.05
CA ASP A 12 9.63 -10.63 5.84
C ASP A 12 10.49 -9.37 5.91
N LEU A 13 10.07 -8.27 5.26
CA LEU A 13 10.72 -6.96 5.39
C LEU A 13 10.72 -6.46 6.84
N ALA A 14 9.61 -6.63 7.56
CA ALA A 14 9.51 -6.25 8.98
C ALA A 14 10.38 -7.15 9.87
N ARG A 15 10.59 -8.41 9.50
CA ARG A 15 11.51 -9.32 10.19
C ARG A 15 12.97 -8.92 9.93
N LEU A 16 13.33 -8.64 8.67
CA LEU A 16 14.65 -8.15 8.27
C LEU A 16 15.00 -6.85 8.99
N ARG A 17 14.11 -5.85 8.99
CA ARG A 17 14.31 -4.59 9.72
C ARG A 17 14.58 -4.82 11.20
N ARG A 18 13.80 -5.68 11.87
CA ARG A 18 13.99 -6.00 13.30
C ARG A 18 15.32 -6.70 13.57
N MET A 19 15.74 -7.59 12.66
CA MET A 19 17.04 -8.27 12.75
C MET A 19 18.19 -7.28 12.58
N LEU A 20 18.13 -6.41 11.56
CA LEU A 20 19.13 -5.36 11.33
C LEU A 20 19.20 -4.37 12.49
N LEU A 21 18.06 -3.93 13.04
CA LEU A 21 18.02 -3.08 14.22
C LEU A 21 18.63 -3.76 15.46
N ARG A 22 18.43 -5.08 15.63
CA ARG A 22 19.09 -5.83 16.70
C ARG A 22 20.60 -5.87 16.51
N PHE A 23 21.08 -6.17 15.29
CA PHE A 23 22.52 -6.14 14.98
C PHE A 23 23.10 -4.75 15.24
N GLN A 24 22.48 -3.70 14.70
CA GLN A 24 22.92 -2.32 14.92
C GLN A 24 22.96 -1.98 16.41
N ARG A 25 21.95 -2.38 17.20
CA ARG A 25 21.91 -2.04 18.63
C ARG A 25 22.93 -2.80 19.49
N LEU A 26 23.30 -4.01 19.07
CA LEU A 26 24.39 -4.78 19.71
C LEU A 26 25.77 -4.25 19.34
N LEU A 27 25.93 -3.78 18.10
CA LEU A 27 27.21 -3.36 17.53
C LEU A 27 27.49 -1.86 17.69
N ALA A 28 26.47 -1.00 17.86
CA ALA A 28 26.61 0.45 18.03
C ALA A 28 27.42 0.91 19.28
N PRO A 29 27.42 0.19 20.42
CA PRO A 29 28.24 0.57 21.58
C PRO A 29 29.74 0.29 21.41
N GLU A 30 30.11 -0.72 20.60
CA GLU A 30 31.49 -1.18 20.46
C GLU A 30 32.45 -0.15 19.84
N PRO A 31 32.13 0.55 18.73
CA PRO A 31 33.09 1.44 18.10
C PRO A 31 33.38 2.67 18.96
N ALA A 32 32.41 3.16 19.73
CA ALA A 32 32.63 4.25 20.68
C ALA A 32 33.49 3.83 21.88
N ALA A 33 33.39 2.58 22.33
CA ALA A 33 34.28 2.04 23.36
C ALA A 33 35.69 1.77 22.80
N MET A 34 35.79 1.22 21.59
CA MET A 34 37.05 1.00 20.88
C MET A 34 37.75 2.33 20.57
N PHE A 35 37.05 3.34 20.05
CA PHE A 35 37.61 4.67 19.83
C PHE A 35 38.14 5.30 21.13
N ARG A 36 37.43 5.12 22.25
CA ARG A 36 37.89 5.59 23.57
C ARG A 36 39.15 4.87 24.02
N LEU A 37 39.24 3.56 23.80
CA LEU A 37 40.43 2.76 24.08
C LEU A 37 41.62 3.17 23.19
N LEU A 38 41.38 3.41 21.90
CA LEU A 38 42.41 3.89 20.97
C LEU A 38 42.92 5.30 21.29
N ASN A 39 42.09 6.17 21.85
CA ASN A 39 42.51 7.51 22.26
C ASN A 39 43.37 7.51 23.54
N ARG A 40 43.32 6.43 24.33
CA ARG A 40 44.21 6.21 25.48
C ARG A 40 44.71 4.76 25.48
N PRO A 41 45.61 4.40 24.55
CA PRO A 41 46.07 3.03 24.44
C PRO A 41 46.87 2.66 25.70
N PRO A 42 46.63 1.48 26.28
CA PRO A 42 47.39 1.03 27.43
C PRO A 42 48.85 0.77 27.05
N ALA A 43 49.76 0.97 28.01
CA ALA A 43 51.22 0.98 27.76
C ALA A 43 51.80 -0.35 27.23
N TRP A 44 51.06 -1.46 27.33
CA TRP A 44 51.45 -2.77 26.82
C TRP A 44 51.13 -2.98 25.33
N MET A 45 50.45 -2.03 24.67
CA MET A 45 50.00 -2.16 23.28
C MET A 45 50.99 -1.48 22.33
N ASP A 46 51.49 -2.24 21.36
CA ASP A 46 52.41 -1.73 20.34
C ASP A 46 51.70 -0.81 19.33
N ARG A 47 52.43 0.15 18.77
CA ARG A 47 51.97 1.12 17.77
C ARG A 47 51.33 0.42 16.56
N ALA A 48 51.91 -0.68 16.10
CA ALA A 48 51.38 -1.46 14.97
C ALA A 48 49.99 -2.06 15.27
N VAL A 49 49.79 -2.53 16.50
CA VAL A 49 48.51 -3.09 16.95
C VAL A 49 47.45 -1.98 17.04
N VAL A 50 47.81 -0.81 17.59
CA VAL A 50 46.92 0.36 17.65
C VAL A 50 46.47 0.79 16.25
N GLN A 51 47.38 0.78 15.27
CA GLN A 51 47.09 1.18 13.90
C GLN A 51 46.17 0.18 13.18
N ALA A 52 46.41 -1.13 13.34
CA ALA A 52 45.53 -2.18 12.82
C ALA A 52 44.13 -2.11 13.45
N PHE A 53 44.04 -1.87 14.76
CA PHE A 53 42.76 -1.74 15.48
C PHE A 53 41.98 -0.50 15.04
N ARG A 54 42.67 0.60 14.68
CA ARG A 54 42.06 1.80 14.12
C ARG A 54 41.40 1.51 12.77
N GLN A 55 42.13 0.85 11.89
CA GLN A 55 41.64 0.50 10.55
C GLN A 55 40.42 -0.43 10.63
N PHE A 56 40.44 -1.42 11.53
CA PHE A 56 39.28 -2.26 11.81
C PHE A 56 38.08 -1.46 12.33
N THR A 57 38.31 -0.50 13.23
CA THR A 57 37.23 0.34 13.79
C THR A 57 36.62 1.26 12.72
N GLU A 58 37.43 1.78 11.79
CA GLU A 58 36.97 2.57 10.65
C GLU A 58 36.12 1.73 9.69
N GLU A 59 36.60 0.54 9.30
CA GLU A 59 35.85 -0.39 8.43
C GLU A 59 34.54 -0.82 9.08
N PHE A 60 34.56 -1.13 10.38
CA PHE A 60 33.37 -1.46 11.14
C PHE A 60 32.35 -0.30 11.20
N SER A 61 32.82 0.94 11.29
CA SER A 61 31.96 2.13 11.27
C SER A 61 31.27 2.30 9.91
N VAL A 62 31.96 1.98 8.81
CA VAL A 62 31.36 1.97 7.47
C VAL A 62 30.25 0.93 7.39
N VAL A 63 30.49 -0.30 7.86
CA VAL A 63 29.47 -1.36 7.87
C VAL A 63 28.24 -0.98 8.71
N LEU A 64 28.42 -0.31 9.85
CA LEU A 64 27.31 0.20 10.66
C LEU A 64 26.48 1.27 9.93
N ASN A 65 27.13 2.14 9.16
CA ASN A 65 26.43 3.11 8.32
C ASN A 65 25.66 2.43 7.19
N ASP A 66 26.24 1.43 6.54
CA ASP A 66 25.56 0.65 5.50
C ASP A 66 24.32 -0.07 6.06
N LEU A 67 24.43 -0.67 7.26
CA LEU A 67 23.29 -1.26 7.96
C LEU A 67 22.18 -0.24 8.24
N SER A 68 22.55 0.98 8.62
CA SER A 68 21.60 2.08 8.85
C SER A 68 20.89 2.47 7.56
N GLY A 69 21.62 2.58 6.45
CA GLY A 69 21.05 2.83 5.12
C GLY A 69 20.11 1.71 4.65
N LEU A 70 20.43 0.45 4.93
CA LEU A 70 19.54 -0.68 4.64
C LEU A 70 18.24 -0.61 5.44
N ILE A 71 18.30 -0.24 6.72
CA ILE A 71 17.11 -0.09 7.57
C ILE A 71 16.19 1.01 7.01
N GLU A 72 16.74 2.15 6.62
CA GLU A 72 15.99 3.25 6.02
C GLU A 72 15.34 2.82 4.70
N ARG A 73 16.11 2.17 3.82
CA ARG A 73 15.59 1.66 2.54
C ARG A 73 14.48 0.64 2.73
N ILE A 74 14.57 -0.25 3.72
CA ILE A 74 13.49 -1.18 4.07
C ILE A 74 12.24 -0.41 4.54
N SER A 75 12.41 0.67 5.30
CA SER A 75 11.28 1.51 5.72
C SER A 75 10.56 2.16 4.53
N LEU A 76 11.33 2.75 3.60
CA LEU A 76 10.79 3.34 2.38
C LEU A 76 10.06 2.32 1.51
N LEU A 77 10.62 1.11 1.36
CA LEU A 77 9.96 0.02 0.65
C LEU A 77 8.65 -0.40 1.33
N GLN A 78 8.61 -0.44 2.67
CA GLN A 78 7.38 -0.73 3.40
C GLN A 78 6.30 0.33 3.17
N GLU A 79 6.68 1.60 3.11
CA GLU A 79 5.77 2.72 2.79
C GLU A 79 5.27 2.66 1.34
N GLU A 80 6.15 2.37 0.38
CA GLU A 80 5.78 2.23 -1.03
C GLU A 80 4.80 1.06 -1.26
N ILE A 81 5.07 -0.10 -0.65
CA ILE A 81 4.12 -1.23 -0.67
C ILE A 81 2.81 -0.81 0.03
N GLY A 82 2.91 0.01 1.08
CA GLY A 82 1.81 0.73 1.75
C GLY A 82 0.88 1.41 0.76
N ALA A 83 1.44 2.39 0.06
CA ALA A 83 0.75 3.24 -0.91
C ALA A 83 0.14 2.44 -2.06
N ARG A 84 0.90 1.52 -2.67
CA ARG A 84 0.40 0.69 -3.78
C ARG A 84 -0.82 -0.16 -3.38
N GLN A 85 -0.82 -0.70 -2.16
CA GLN A 85 -1.95 -1.49 -1.69
C GLN A 85 -3.21 -0.63 -1.49
N LEU A 86 -3.04 0.60 -1.00
CA LEU A 86 -4.13 1.57 -0.85
C LEU A 86 -4.70 1.97 -2.21
N GLU A 87 -3.82 2.28 -3.17
CA GLU A 87 -4.19 2.62 -4.55
C GLU A 87 -4.98 1.50 -5.22
N GLN A 88 -4.51 0.25 -5.11
CA GLN A 88 -5.21 -0.92 -5.65
C GLN A 88 -6.58 -1.12 -4.98
N SER A 89 -6.67 -0.90 -3.66
CA SER A 89 -7.93 -0.97 -2.92
C SER A 89 -8.91 0.09 -3.41
N ASN A 90 -8.47 1.34 -3.54
CA ASN A 90 -9.28 2.43 -4.06
C ASN A 90 -9.76 2.16 -5.48
N ARG A 91 -8.89 1.64 -6.37
CA ARG A 91 -9.27 1.26 -7.73
C ARG A 91 -10.31 0.13 -7.76
N THR A 92 -10.18 -0.84 -6.86
CA THR A 92 -11.15 -1.94 -6.71
C THR A 92 -12.49 -1.42 -6.21
N LEU A 93 -12.50 -0.64 -5.12
CA LEU A 93 -13.71 -0.01 -4.59
C LEU A 93 -14.38 0.87 -5.62
N TYR A 94 -13.61 1.69 -6.33
CA TYR A 94 -14.12 2.53 -7.40
C TYR A 94 -14.82 1.73 -8.49
N THR A 95 -14.21 0.61 -8.93
CA THR A 95 -14.80 -0.27 -9.93
C THR A 95 -16.11 -0.88 -9.43
N LEU A 96 -16.13 -1.37 -8.19
CA LEU A 96 -17.34 -1.91 -7.56
C LEU A 96 -18.45 -0.86 -7.44
N THR A 97 -18.11 0.36 -7.04
CA THR A 97 -19.06 1.48 -6.94
C THR A 97 -19.64 1.82 -8.30
N VAL A 98 -18.82 1.88 -9.36
CA VAL A 98 -19.30 2.15 -10.73
C VAL A 98 -20.27 1.07 -11.19
N ILE A 99 -19.92 -0.22 -11.00
CA ILE A 99 -20.82 -1.33 -11.35
C ILE A 99 -22.12 -1.24 -10.55
N THR A 100 -22.05 -0.95 -9.26
CA THR A 100 -23.21 -0.84 -8.38
C THR A 100 -24.14 0.30 -8.79
N VAL A 101 -23.59 1.48 -9.08
CA VAL A 101 -24.36 2.66 -9.54
C VAL A 101 -25.01 2.38 -10.89
N LEU A 102 -24.34 1.66 -11.80
CA LEU A 102 -24.93 1.25 -13.08
C LEU A 102 -26.00 0.15 -12.93
N ALA A 103 -25.91 -0.70 -11.91
CA ALA A 103 -26.89 -1.75 -11.63
C ALA A 103 -28.09 -1.27 -10.81
N LEU A 104 -27.95 -0.18 -10.05
CA LEU A 104 -29.03 0.40 -9.24
C LEU A 104 -30.34 0.61 -10.02
N PRO A 105 -30.32 1.16 -11.25
CA PRO A 105 -31.55 1.50 -11.97
C PRO A 105 -32.31 0.26 -12.44
N ILE A 106 -31.61 -0.78 -12.90
CA ILE A 106 -32.25 -2.04 -13.28
C ILE A 106 -32.81 -2.77 -12.06
N ASN A 107 -32.11 -2.72 -10.92
CA ASN A 107 -32.60 -3.26 -9.65
C ASN A 107 -33.86 -2.54 -9.15
N ILE A 108 -33.92 -1.21 -9.29
CA ILE A 108 -35.10 -0.41 -8.94
C ILE A 108 -36.28 -0.78 -9.84
N VAL A 109 -36.08 -0.87 -11.15
CA VAL A 109 -37.11 -1.29 -12.11
C VAL A 109 -37.62 -2.68 -11.75
N ALA A 110 -36.73 -3.67 -11.63
CA ALA A 110 -37.11 -5.03 -11.26
C ALA A 110 -37.85 -5.08 -9.90
N GLY A 111 -37.43 -4.27 -8.93
CA GLY A 111 -38.09 -4.15 -7.62
C GLY A 111 -39.53 -3.63 -7.73
N PHE A 112 -39.77 -2.55 -8.48
CA PHE A 112 -41.12 -2.02 -8.68
C PHE A 112 -42.05 -3.02 -9.38
N PHE A 113 -41.54 -3.82 -10.32
CA PHE A 113 -42.33 -4.84 -11.02
C PHE A 113 -42.51 -6.14 -10.23
N GLY A 114 -41.57 -6.48 -9.35
CA GLY A 114 -41.68 -7.65 -8.46
C GLY A 114 -42.61 -7.42 -7.27
N MET A 115 -42.82 -6.16 -6.88
CA MET A 115 -43.84 -5.79 -5.91
C MET A 115 -45.20 -5.77 -6.61
N ASN A 116 -46.18 -6.56 -6.13
CA ASN A 116 -47.58 -6.51 -6.57
C ASN A 116 -48.27 -5.18 -6.14
N VAL A 117 -47.64 -4.04 -6.41
CA VAL A 117 -48.19 -2.72 -6.10
C VAL A 117 -49.17 -2.31 -7.20
N GLY A 118 -50.45 -2.20 -6.85
CA GLY A 118 -51.47 -1.65 -7.73
C GLY A 118 -51.23 -0.17 -8.01
N GLY A 119 -51.44 0.26 -9.26
CA GLY A 119 -51.33 1.68 -9.64
C GLY A 119 -49.97 2.11 -10.21
N ILE A 120 -49.23 1.22 -10.90
CA ILE A 120 -48.09 1.63 -11.72
C ILE A 120 -48.62 2.61 -12.79
N PRO A 121 -48.12 3.86 -12.89
CA PRO A 121 -48.48 4.73 -13.99
C PRO A 121 -48.12 4.02 -15.30
N LEU A 122 -49.10 3.89 -16.20
CA LEU A 122 -49.10 3.06 -17.42
C LEU A 122 -49.40 1.54 -17.27
N ALA A 123 -49.85 1.02 -16.12
CA ALA A 123 -50.26 -0.39 -15.96
C ALA A 123 -51.40 -0.83 -16.90
N SER A 124 -52.27 0.10 -17.30
CA SER A 124 -53.39 -0.14 -18.21
C SER A 124 -53.01 -0.11 -19.69
N ASN A 125 -51.77 0.26 -20.02
CA ASN A 125 -51.31 0.44 -21.40
C ASN A 125 -50.18 -0.55 -21.70
N HIS A 126 -50.33 -1.39 -22.73
CA HIS A 126 -49.42 -2.51 -23.03
C HIS A 126 -47.95 -2.07 -23.25
N HIS A 127 -47.72 -0.80 -23.60
CA HIS A 127 -46.41 -0.21 -23.85
C HIS A 127 -45.82 0.58 -22.66
N GLY A 128 -46.54 0.67 -21.54
CA GLY A 128 -46.14 1.43 -20.35
C GLY A 128 -44.86 0.97 -19.69
N PHE A 129 -44.74 -0.34 -19.55
CA PHE A 129 -43.54 -1.02 -19.07
C PHE A 129 -42.31 -0.66 -19.91
N ILE A 130 -42.46 -0.77 -21.24
CA ILE A 130 -41.38 -0.51 -22.19
C ILE A 130 -40.95 0.95 -22.12
N LEU A 131 -41.89 1.90 -22.02
CA LEU A 131 -41.58 3.33 -21.89
C LEU A 131 -40.75 3.62 -20.63
N LEU A 132 -41.14 3.07 -19.47
CA LEU A 132 -40.43 3.27 -18.21
C LEU A 132 -39.01 2.67 -18.26
N VAL A 133 -38.88 1.45 -18.80
CA VAL A 133 -37.58 0.79 -19.01
C VAL A 133 -36.69 1.64 -19.91
N VAL A 134 -37.22 2.19 -21.00
CA VAL A 134 -36.47 3.06 -21.93
C VAL A 134 -36.02 4.35 -21.25
N ILE A 135 -36.88 5.01 -20.45
CA ILE A 135 -36.51 6.23 -19.70
C ILE A 135 -35.38 5.94 -18.71
N VAL A 136 -35.52 4.86 -17.92
CA VAL A 136 -34.48 4.47 -16.95
C VAL A 136 -33.19 4.08 -17.66
N ALA A 137 -33.26 3.35 -18.78
CA ALA A 137 -32.10 2.98 -19.58
C ALA A 137 -31.39 4.21 -20.16
N ILE A 138 -32.11 5.19 -20.72
CA ILE A 138 -31.55 6.44 -21.23
C ILE A 138 -30.88 7.23 -20.12
N PHE A 139 -31.52 7.34 -18.94
CA PHE A 139 -30.96 8.07 -17.81
C PHE A 139 -29.69 7.39 -17.27
N THR A 140 -29.70 6.06 -17.20
CA THR A 140 -28.55 5.26 -16.74
C THR A 140 -27.39 5.32 -17.72
N LEU A 141 -27.65 5.18 -19.02
CA LEU A 141 -26.65 5.28 -20.07
C LEU A 141 -26.09 6.70 -20.17
N GLY A 142 -26.94 7.74 -20.04
CA GLY A 142 -26.51 9.13 -20.03
C GLY A 142 -25.63 9.47 -18.83
N ALA A 143 -26.02 9.02 -17.63
CA ALA A 143 -25.22 9.19 -16.42
C ALA A 143 -23.90 8.41 -16.49
N GLY A 144 -23.93 7.18 -17.03
CA GLY A 144 -22.74 6.37 -17.29
C GLY A 144 -21.79 7.05 -18.28
N TYR A 145 -22.29 7.53 -19.41
CA TYR A 145 -21.50 8.23 -20.42
C TYR A 145 -20.86 9.52 -19.86
N LEU A 146 -21.60 10.32 -19.09
CA LEU A 146 -21.07 11.53 -18.46
C LEU A 146 -19.98 11.21 -17.42
N ALA A 147 -20.18 10.16 -16.63
CA ALA A 147 -19.21 9.71 -15.62
C ALA A 147 -17.93 9.15 -16.24
N PHE A 148 -18.03 8.45 -17.38
CA PHE A 148 -16.87 7.98 -18.13
C PHE A 148 -16.13 9.11 -18.86
N ARG A 149 -16.85 10.06 -19.48
CA ARG A 149 -16.24 11.20 -20.18
C ARG A 149 -15.45 12.12 -19.24
N ARG A 150 -15.90 12.31 -17.99
CA ARG A 150 -15.13 13.07 -16.98
C ARG A 150 -13.82 12.41 -16.56
N ARG A 151 -13.54 11.17 -16.97
CA ARG A 151 -12.24 10.51 -16.73
C ARG A 151 -11.19 10.84 -17.78
N ASP A 152 -11.58 11.24 -19.00
CA ASP A 152 -10.61 11.52 -20.07
C ASP A 152 -10.00 12.93 -19.95
N ASP A 153 -10.59 13.79 -19.11
CA ASP A 153 -10.16 15.18 -18.86
C ASP A 153 -9.27 15.36 -17.60
N LEU A 154 -8.87 14.27 -16.92
CA LEU A 154 -8.00 14.25 -15.73
C LEU A 154 -6.80 13.31 -15.93
#